data_AF-A0A1J4XTG2-F1
#
_entry.id   AF-A0A1J4XTG2-F1
#
_cell.length_a   1.000
_cell.length_b   1.000
_cell.length_c   1.000
_cell.angle_alpha   90.00
_cell.angle_beta   90.00
_cell.angle_gamma   90.00
#
_symmetry.space_group_name_H-M   'P 1'
#
loop_
_entity.id
_entity.type
_entity.pdbx_description
1 polymer ?
#
loop_
_entity_poly.entity_id
_entity_poly.type
_entity_poly.pdbx_seq_one_letter_code
_entity_poly.pdbx_strand_id
1 'polypeptide(L)'
;MKTPNNSNNRKLVRLAAIILLVFLLLALSACESSRQSQVDIDYKQVHTGSQGLVTGFLTPPEGKVLYTPESDFQIALQLDNLGAADIINGFVVFDYEEDYVALNSIISPEDIKKEFVKGEPIPIGYIQIGQGSNPEAQTGVSKGLNKLDMGYSSPFTLKGKSITRLQGEREIITIDAITKDLGEVTQAKPSFIMAAACYQYRTELKEEVCINPDVYDQRIGVKSCRLTNLKLDSQGAPVAVVSLKEEITLVKGAVKPQFIIKLANVGDGMIFSLKNNPRDMCLSANKPDGVVYITAYLGDNKEVGEALKCTPSEFKIEEYPSDVYKPDDLGISYERVINCEVTEPIEATAAYTTPLIIELDYGYMSFVSRSILLQQANK
;
A
#
# COMPACT_ATOMS: atom_id res chain seq x y z
N MET A 1 88.73 -9.66 38.59
CA MET A 1 87.54 -9.71 37.71
C MET A 1 86.60 -8.57 38.09
N LYS A 2 86.48 -7.52 37.27
CA LYS A 2 85.50 -6.43 37.49
C LYS A 2 84.14 -6.93 37.01
N THR A 3 83.19 -7.09 37.93
CA THR A 3 81.80 -7.41 37.62
C THR A 3 81.18 -6.26 36.82
N PRO A 4 80.53 -6.52 35.67
CA PRO A 4 79.92 -5.48 34.87
C PRO A 4 78.76 -4.84 35.62
N ASN A 5 78.79 -3.52 35.66
CA ASN A 5 77.92 -2.68 36.47
C ASN A 5 76.47 -2.76 35.96
N ASN A 6 75.64 -3.55 36.65
CA ASN A 6 74.26 -3.93 36.30
C ASN A 6 73.21 -2.80 36.53
N SER A 7 73.66 -1.54 36.61
CA SER A 7 72.81 -0.37 36.90
C SER A 7 71.91 0.00 35.71
N ASN A 8 72.40 -0.14 34.48
CA ASN A 8 71.68 0.32 33.29
C ASN A 8 70.48 -0.58 32.93
N ASN A 9 70.59 -1.89 33.18
CA ASN A 9 69.49 -2.84 32.92
C ASN A 9 68.28 -2.61 33.83
N ARG A 10 68.50 -2.18 35.08
CA ARG A 10 67.40 -1.86 36.00
C ARG A 10 66.59 -0.63 35.58
N LYS A 11 67.21 0.35 34.93
CA LYS A 11 66.50 1.54 34.40
C LYS A 11 65.67 1.17 33.17
N LEU A 12 66.19 0.32 32.28
CA LEU A 12 65.49 -0.12 31.09
C LEU A 12 64.24 -0.95 31.42
N VAL A 13 64.35 -1.87 32.38
CA VAL A 13 63.21 -2.71 32.82
C VAL A 13 62.11 -1.87 33.47
N ARG A 14 62.47 -0.85 34.26
CA ARG A 14 61.49 0.07 34.85
C ARG A 14 60.77 0.92 33.80
N LEU A 15 61.50 1.40 32.79
CA LEU A 15 60.91 2.18 31.69
C LEU A 15 59.94 1.33 30.85
N ALA A 16 60.33 0.09 30.52
CA ALA A 16 59.48 -0.84 29.78
C ALA A 16 58.19 -1.18 30.55
N ALA A 17 58.27 -1.39 31.87
CA ALA A 17 57.11 -1.64 32.71
C ALA A 17 56.14 -0.44 32.76
N ILE A 18 56.66 0.79 32.82
CA ILE A 18 55.84 2.01 32.79
C ILE A 18 55.15 2.15 31.42
N ILE A 19 55.86 1.93 30.32
CA ILE A 19 55.28 1.99 28.97
C ILE A 19 54.17 0.95 28.81
N LEU A 20 54.39 -0.28 29.27
CA LEU A 20 53.38 -1.34 29.23
C LEU A 20 52.14 -0.98 30.06
N LEU A 21 52.33 -0.40 31.25
CA LEU A 21 51.23 0.03 32.12
C LEU A 21 50.42 1.16 31.47
N VAL A 22 51.08 2.14 30.86
CA VAL A 22 50.42 3.25 30.15
C VAL A 22 49.64 2.73 28.94
N PHE A 23 50.20 1.78 28.19
CA PHE A 23 49.52 1.17 27.04
C PHE A 23 48.29 0.36 27.49
N LEU A 24 48.39 -0.34 28.61
CA LEU A 24 47.27 -1.08 29.20
C LEU A 24 46.15 -0.13 29.67
N LEU A 25 46.50 1.00 30.28
CA LEU A 25 45.54 2.03 30.70
C LEU A 25 44.86 2.70 29.50
N LEU A 26 45.60 2.95 28.41
CA LEU A 26 45.03 3.47 27.16
C LEU A 26 44.08 2.47 26.51
N ALA A 27 44.43 1.18 26.48
CA ALA A 27 43.56 0.12 25.94
C ALA A 27 42.25 -0.03 26.73
N LEU A 28 42.28 0.16 28.05
CA LEU A 28 41.07 0.12 28.89
C LEU A 28 40.18 1.35 28.71
N SER A 29 40.72 2.50 28.29
CA SER A 29 39.94 3.71 28.01
C SER A 29 39.21 3.71 26.65
N ALA A 30 39.55 2.79 25.74
CA ALA A 30 38.94 2.68 24.42
C ALA A 30 37.64 1.86 24.39
N CYS A 31 37.25 1.27 25.51
CA CYS A 31 35.97 0.56 25.64
C CYS A 31 34.86 1.56 26.01
N GLU A 32 34.61 2.54 25.13
CA GLU A 32 33.42 3.36 25.24
C GLU A 32 32.23 2.45 24.91
N SER A 33 31.51 2.04 25.96
CA SER A 33 30.22 1.38 25.85
C SER A 33 29.37 2.25 24.94
N SER A 34 29.25 1.86 23.67
CA SER A 34 28.26 2.44 22.78
C SER A 34 26.93 2.11 23.45
N ARG A 35 26.37 3.09 24.18
CA ARG A 35 24.96 3.07 24.52
C ARG A 35 24.27 2.94 23.17
N GLN A 36 23.89 1.72 22.81
CA GLN A 36 22.86 1.50 21.82
C GLN A 36 21.68 2.29 22.39
N SER A 37 21.53 3.53 21.96
CA SER A 37 20.26 4.22 22.04
C SER A 37 19.29 3.20 21.46
N GLN A 38 18.45 2.61 22.32
CA GLN A 38 17.30 1.88 21.83
C GLN A 38 16.63 2.86 20.89
N VAL A 39 16.76 2.59 19.60
CA VAL A 39 15.98 3.28 18.59
C VAL A 39 14.57 2.88 18.96
N ASP A 40 13.85 3.80 19.59
CA ASP A 40 12.43 3.62 19.86
C ASP A 40 11.78 3.55 18.48
N ILE A 41 11.54 2.34 18.01
CA ILE A 41 10.95 2.11 16.70
C ILE A 41 9.50 2.55 16.86
N ASP A 42 9.20 3.75 16.37
CA ASP A 42 7.85 4.25 16.35
C ASP A 42 7.03 3.43 15.35
N TYR A 43 6.38 2.37 15.87
CA TYR A 43 5.50 1.49 15.11
C TYR A 43 4.40 2.25 14.37
N LYS A 44 4.05 3.46 14.83
CA LYS A 44 3.05 4.29 14.16
C LYS A 44 3.50 4.70 12.77
N GLN A 45 4.80 4.87 12.53
CA GLN A 45 5.31 5.29 11.22
C GLN A 45 4.97 4.30 10.10
N VAL A 46 4.90 3.00 10.41
CA VAL A 46 4.56 1.95 9.43
C VAL A 46 3.13 2.13 8.89
N HIS A 47 2.22 2.56 9.76
CA HIS A 47 0.80 2.70 9.45
C HIS A 47 0.39 4.15 9.18
N THR A 48 1.30 5.01 8.71
CA THR A 48 0.97 6.42 8.40
C THR A 48 1.01 6.71 6.90
N GLY A 49 0.17 7.68 6.50
CA GLY A 49 0.07 8.20 5.12
C GLY A 49 -1.12 7.64 4.34
N SER A 50 -1.74 8.46 3.49
CA SER A 50 -2.95 8.11 2.72
C SER A 50 -2.65 7.37 1.42
N GLN A 51 -1.38 7.07 1.16
CA GLN A 51 -0.92 6.51 -0.10
C GLN A 51 -0.67 5.01 0.07
N GLY A 52 -1.21 4.22 -0.88
CA GLY A 52 -0.80 2.83 -1.09
C GLY A 52 0.35 2.80 -2.08
N LEU A 53 0.05 2.56 -3.35
CA LEU A 53 0.99 2.72 -4.45
C LEU A 53 1.10 4.19 -4.90
N VAL A 54 2.32 4.70 -5.03
CA VAL A 54 2.63 5.94 -5.74
C VAL A 54 3.35 5.59 -7.03
N THR A 55 2.91 6.18 -8.13
CA THR A 55 3.49 5.97 -9.46
C THR A 55 4.01 7.28 -10.02
N GLY A 56 5.13 7.22 -10.73
CA GLY A 56 5.76 8.40 -11.31
C GLY A 56 6.67 8.06 -12.47
N PHE A 57 6.56 8.81 -13.57
CA PHE A 57 7.52 8.69 -14.66
C PHE A 57 8.86 9.31 -14.26
N LEU A 58 9.94 8.55 -14.39
CA LEU A 58 11.30 9.07 -14.27
C LEU A 58 11.64 9.85 -15.54
N THR A 59 11.94 11.14 -15.39
CA THR A 59 12.18 12.00 -16.54
C THR A 59 13.59 11.83 -17.08
N PRO A 60 13.78 11.84 -18.42
CA PRO A 60 15.00 12.40 -18.99
C PRO A 60 15.09 13.91 -18.65
N PRO A 61 16.28 14.48 -18.39
CA PRO A 61 16.46 15.79 -17.73
C PRO A 61 15.65 17.00 -18.25
N GLU A 62 15.12 16.98 -19.47
CA GLU A 62 14.47 18.15 -20.10
C GLU A 62 13.01 17.96 -20.51
N GLY A 63 12.40 16.77 -20.34
CA GLY A 63 11.03 16.50 -20.84
C GLY A 63 10.87 16.61 -22.36
N LYS A 64 11.99 16.79 -23.08
CA LYS A 64 12.10 16.79 -24.53
C LYS A 64 12.67 15.46 -24.98
N VAL A 65 12.04 14.87 -25.99
CA VAL A 65 12.57 13.73 -26.72
C VAL A 65 13.01 14.27 -28.08
N LEU A 66 14.33 14.30 -28.30
CA LEU A 66 14.88 14.65 -29.60
C LEU A 66 14.53 13.53 -30.58
N TYR A 67 13.88 13.93 -31.66
CA TYR A 67 13.28 13.07 -32.65
C TYR A 67 14.14 13.04 -33.91
N THR A 68 14.73 11.89 -34.22
CA THR A 68 14.92 11.44 -35.59
C THR A 68 13.86 10.37 -35.91
N PRO A 69 13.32 10.25 -37.13
CA PRO A 69 12.45 9.12 -37.48
C PRO A 69 13.06 7.81 -37.00
N GLU A 70 12.25 6.97 -36.34
CA GLU A 70 12.68 5.67 -35.80
C GLU A 70 13.73 5.76 -34.67
N SER A 71 13.76 6.86 -33.91
CA SER A 71 14.62 6.94 -32.71
C SER A 71 14.06 6.13 -31.57
N ASP A 72 14.92 5.30 -30.98
CA ASP A 72 14.65 4.61 -29.72
C ASP A 72 14.79 5.57 -28.53
N PHE A 73 13.89 5.47 -27.56
CA PHE A 73 14.00 6.09 -26.26
C PHE A 73 13.40 5.20 -25.18
N GLN A 74 13.79 5.41 -23.92
CA GLN A 74 13.30 4.63 -22.79
C GLN A 74 12.30 5.43 -21.96
N ILE A 75 11.18 4.78 -21.65
CA ILE A 75 10.19 5.24 -20.69
C ILE A 75 10.43 4.46 -19.41
N ALA A 76 10.68 5.16 -18.30
CA ALA A 76 10.84 4.53 -17.00
C ALA A 76 9.71 4.96 -16.06
N LEU A 77 8.97 4.00 -15.52
CA LEU A 77 7.94 4.20 -14.53
C LEU A 77 8.45 3.68 -13.18
N GLN A 78 8.51 4.56 -12.18
CA GLN A 78 8.78 4.21 -10.80
C GLN A 78 7.46 3.86 -10.10
N LEU A 79 7.49 2.76 -9.36
CA LEU A 79 6.43 2.29 -8.49
C LEU A 79 6.98 2.27 -7.05
N ASP A 80 6.35 3.00 -6.13
CA ASP A 80 6.69 2.99 -4.71
C ASP A 80 5.48 2.50 -3.91
N ASN A 81 5.62 1.41 -3.15
CA ASN A 81 4.59 1.03 -2.18
C ASN A 81 4.82 1.80 -0.88
N LEU A 82 4.17 2.95 -0.75
CA LEU A 82 4.23 3.79 0.45
C LEU A 82 3.20 3.38 1.52
N GLY A 83 2.45 2.32 1.28
CA GLY A 83 1.44 1.85 2.19
C GLY A 83 1.93 0.73 3.12
N ALA A 84 1.11 0.37 4.11
CA ALA A 84 1.44 -0.62 5.13
C ALA A 84 1.33 -2.08 4.62
N ALA A 85 0.51 -2.34 3.60
CA ALA A 85 0.26 -3.68 3.11
C ALA A 85 1.09 -4.02 1.86
N ASP A 86 1.43 -5.30 1.72
CA ASP A 86 2.04 -5.82 0.50
C ASP A 86 1.07 -5.73 -0.68
N ILE A 87 1.58 -5.34 -1.84
CA ILE A 87 0.88 -5.46 -3.11
C ILE A 87 1.33 -6.75 -3.78
N ILE A 88 0.38 -7.65 -4.02
CA ILE A 88 0.62 -8.95 -4.65
C ILE A 88 -0.19 -9.00 -5.95
N ASN A 89 0.45 -9.45 -7.04
CA ASN A 89 -0.18 -9.54 -8.36
C ASN A 89 -0.75 -8.20 -8.87
N GLY A 90 -0.03 -7.11 -8.62
CA GLY A 90 -0.32 -5.82 -9.23
C GLY A 90 -0.10 -5.89 -10.75
N PHE A 91 -0.74 -5.00 -11.49
CA PHE A 91 -0.64 -4.94 -12.95
C PHE A 91 -0.53 -3.49 -13.41
N VAL A 92 0.42 -3.20 -14.30
CA VAL A 92 0.55 -1.89 -14.96
C VAL A 92 0.25 -2.03 -16.44
N VAL A 93 -0.46 -1.05 -17.00
CA VAL A 93 -0.70 -0.89 -18.44
C VAL A 93 -0.26 0.51 -18.86
N PHE A 94 0.42 0.59 -19.99
CA PHE A 94 0.85 1.86 -20.60
C PHE A 94 -0.06 2.21 -21.76
N ASP A 95 -0.43 3.48 -21.84
CA ASP A 95 -1.20 4.07 -22.92
C ASP A 95 -0.41 5.26 -23.50
N TYR A 96 -0.50 5.45 -24.81
CA TYR A 96 0.32 6.39 -25.56
C TYR A 96 -0.36 6.79 -26.87
N GLU A 97 0.05 7.92 -27.45
CA GLU A 97 -0.45 8.33 -28.76
C GLU A 97 0.23 7.52 -29.87
N GLU A 98 -0.47 6.47 -30.34
CA GLU A 98 0.03 5.54 -31.35
C GLU A 98 0.48 6.22 -32.65
N ASP A 99 -0.07 7.38 -33.01
CA ASP A 99 0.34 8.11 -34.22
C ASP A 99 1.80 8.60 -34.16
N TYR A 100 2.34 8.79 -32.96
CA TYR A 100 3.66 9.41 -32.75
C TYR A 100 4.66 8.52 -32.03
N VAL A 101 4.19 7.54 -31.27
CA VAL A 101 5.02 6.62 -30.49
C VAL A 101 4.60 5.18 -30.81
N ALA A 102 5.56 4.27 -30.83
CA ALA A 102 5.33 2.82 -30.78
C ALA A 102 6.09 2.27 -29.59
N LEU A 103 5.51 1.33 -28.84
CA LEU A 103 6.26 0.62 -27.81
C LEU A 103 6.90 -0.62 -28.43
N ASN A 104 8.20 -0.81 -28.21
CA ASN A 104 8.87 -2.07 -28.51
C ASN A 104 8.41 -3.08 -27.46
N SER A 105 7.29 -3.74 -27.71
CA SER A 105 6.79 -4.78 -26.81
C SER A 105 7.82 -5.90 -26.72
N ILE A 106 8.43 -6.08 -25.55
CA ILE A 106 9.38 -7.18 -25.30
C ILE A 106 8.63 -8.53 -25.16
N ILE A 107 7.30 -8.50 -24.98
CA ILE A 107 6.51 -9.70 -24.71
C ILE A 107 5.31 -9.73 -25.66
N SER A 108 5.33 -10.65 -26.62
CA SER A 108 4.15 -10.99 -27.43
C SER A 108 3.02 -11.43 -26.48
N PRO A 109 1.74 -11.09 -26.76
CA PRO A 109 0.59 -11.66 -26.04
C PRO A 109 0.59 -13.19 -25.95
N GLU A 110 1.28 -13.88 -26.87
CA GLU A 110 1.45 -15.33 -26.88
C GLU A 110 2.47 -15.82 -25.83
N ASP A 111 3.49 -15.01 -25.52
CA ASP A 111 4.49 -15.34 -24.50
C ASP A 111 3.95 -15.11 -23.09
N ILE A 112 3.09 -14.08 -22.91
CA ILE A 112 2.30 -13.93 -21.67
C ILE A 112 1.43 -15.18 -21.44
N LYS A 113 0.78 -15.71 -22.49
CA LYS A 113 -0.03 -16.94 -22.33
C LYS A 113 0.81 -18.16 -21.92
N LYS A 114 2.07 -18.26 -22.36
CA LYS A 114 2.94 -19.42 -22.04
C LYS A 114 3.50 -19.38 -20.61
N GLU A 115 3.78 -18.21 -20.05
CA GLU A 115 4.26 -18.11 -18.67
C GLU A 115 3.17 -18.44 -17.65
N PHE A 116 1.92 -18.02 -17.89
CA PHE A 116 0.79 -18.32 -16.99
C PHE A 116 0.31 -19.78 -17.06
N VAL A 117 0.57 -20.50 -18.15
CA VAL A 117 0.16 -21.91 -18.31
C VAL A 117 1.09 -22.88 -17.57
N LYS A 118 2.24 -22.44 -17.04
CA LYS A 118 3.16 -23.31 -16.29
C LYS A 118 2.71 -23.70 -14.87
N GLY A 119 1.50 -23.31 -14.45
CA GLY A 119 0.74 -24.09 -13.48
C GLY A 119 1.33 -24.22 -12.08
N GLU A 120 2.23 -23.33 -11.65
CA GLU A 120 2.46 -23.17 -10.21
C GLU A 120 1.24 -22.45 -9.62
N PRO A 121 0.48 -23.10 -8.72
CA PRO A 121 -0.64 -22.46 -8.08
C PRO A 121 -0.12 -21.27 -7.28
N ILE A 122 -0.54 -20.07 -7.66
CA ILE A 122 -0.51 -18.92 -6.79
C ILE A 122 -1.23 -19.37 -5.50
N PRO A 123 -0.66 -19.22 -4.29
CA PRO A 123 -1.37 -19.53 -3.06
C PRO A 123 -2.48 -18.50 -2.89
N ILE A 124 -3.62 -18.77 -3.50
CA ILE A 124 -4.87 -18.05 -3.27
C ILE A 124 -5.34 -18.51 -1.89
N GLY A 125 -5.00 -17.74 -0.86
CA GLY A 125 -5.63 -17.86 0.44
C GLY A 125 -7.14 -17.73 0.26
N TYR A 126 -7.85 -18.80 0.61
CA TYR A 126 -9.24 -19.09 0.34
C TYR A 126 -10.22 -17.90 0.49
N ILE A 127 -10.91 -17.57 -0.61
CA ILE A 127 -12.29 -17.06 -0.55
C ILE A 127 -13.16 -18.14 -1.21
N GLN A 128 -13.90 -18.90 -0.40
CA GLN A 128 -14.94 -19.80 -0.93
C GLN A 128 -16.13 -18.96 -1.39
N ILE A 129 -16.29 -18.84 -2.70
CA ILE A 129 -17.52 -18.30 -3.31
C ILE A 129 -18.39 -19.51 -3.68
N GLY A 130 -19.62 -19.53 -3.17
CA GLY A 130 -20.56 -20.64 -3.26
C GLY A 130 -20.88 -21.05 -4.70
N GLN A 131 -20.97 -22.37 -4.91
CA GLN A 131 -21.43 -22.96 -6.16
C GLN A 131 -22.93 -22.69 -6.37
N GLY A 132 -23.24 -21.82 -7.32
CA GLY A 132 -24.57 -21.66 -7.91
C GLY A 132 -24.47 -21.95 -9.40
N SER A 133 -24.83 -23.17 -9.79
CA SER A 133 -24.81 -23.66 -11.17
C SER A 133 -26.00 -23.15 -11.98
N ASN A 134 -25.75 -22.43 -13.08
CA ASN A 134 -26.64 -22.40 -14.23
C ASN A 134 -25.82 -22.31 -15.54
N PRO A 135 -25.64 -23.42 -16.27
CA PRO A 135 -24.84 -23.46 -17.49
C PRO A 135 -25.71 -23.37 -18.75
N GLU A 136 -26.38 -22.23 -19.00
CA GLU A 136 -27.20 -22.12 -20.23
C GLU A 136 -27.39 -20.69 -20.79
N ALA A 137 -26.40 -19.80 -20.60
CA ALA A 137 -26.40 -18.49 -21.25
C ALA A 137 -25.01 -18.08 -21.75
N GLN A 138 -24.50 -18.78 -22.78
CA GLN A 138 -23.30 -18.36 -23.51
C GLN A 138 -23.41 -18.68 -25.01
N THR A 139 -24.22 -17.90 -25.74
CA THR A 139 -24.09 -17.77 -27.21
C THR A 139 -24.56 -16.38 -27.62
N GLY A 140 -23.67 -15.39 -27.63
CA GLY A 140 -24.07 -14.10 -28.21
C GLY A 140 -23.22 -12.84 -27.99
N VAL A 141 -22.00 -12.88 -27.44
CA VAL A 141 -21.17 -11.66 -27.30
C VAL A 141 -19.69 -12.00 -27.45
N SER A 142 -19.19 -12.20 -28.67
CA SER A 142 -17.73 -12.36 -28.90
C SER A 142 -17.26 -11.97 -30.30
N LYS A 143 -17.96 -11.07 -31.00
CA LYS A 143 -17.58 -10.62 -32.35
C LYS A 143 -17.24 -9.12 -32.48
N GLY A 144 -16.82 -8.46 -31.40
CA GLY A 144 -16.50 -7.02 -31.40
C GLY A 144 -15.24 -6.57 -30.66
N LEU A 145 -14.46 -7.46 -30.05
CA LEU A 145 -13.18 -7.12 -29.38
C LEU A 145 -11.97 -7.53 -30.24
N ASN A 146 -12.08 -7.33 -31.55
CA ASN A 146 -10.95 -7.56 -32.45
C ASN A 146 -10.05 -6.32 -32.42
N LYS A 147 -8.90 -6.48 -31.74
CA LYS A 147 -7.71 -5.65 -31.92
C LYS A 147 -7.79 -4.23 -31.32
N LEU A 148 -7.98 -4.15 -30.00
CA LEU A 148 -7.26 -3.11 -29.28
C LEU A 148 -5.79 -3.51 -29.36
N ASP A 149 -4.97 -2.71 -30.03
CA ASP A 149 -3.51 -2.86 -30.04
C ASP A 149 -3.05 -2.58 -28.60
N MET A 150 -3.11 -3.63 -27.77
CA MET A 150 -2.97 -3.52 -26.33
C MET A 150 -1.56 -3.06 -25.98
N GLY A 151 -1.47 -1.93 -25.27
CA GLY A 151 -0.23 -1.37 -24.76
C GLY A 151 0.59 -2.37 -23.93
N TYR A 152 1.85 -2.00 -23.68
CA TYR A 152 2.74 -2.80 -22.85
C TYR A 152 2.11 -3.00 -21.46
N SER A 153 2.21 -4.21 -20.94
CA SER A 153 1.72 -4.54 -19.61
C SER A 153 2.72 -5.38 -18.85
N SER A 154 2.80 -5.17 -17.54
CA SER A 154 3.75 -5.89 -16.67
C SER A 154 3.14 -6.15 -15.30
N PRO A 155 3.17 -7.39 -14.79
CA PRO A 155 2.80 -7.68 -13.41
C PRO A 155 3.88 -7.18 -12.45
N PHE A 156 3.50 -6.86 -11.20
CA PHE A 156 4.44 -6.45 -10.17
C PHE A 156 4.05 -6.96 -8.78
N THR A 157 5.00 -6.98 -7.86
CA THR A 157 4.80 -7.30 -6.44
C THR A 157 5.71 -6.41 -5.61
N LEU A 158 5.13 -5.67 -4.67
CA LEU A 158 5.85 -4.70 -3.86
C LEU A 158 5.50 -4.87 -2.39
N LYS A 159 6.50 -5.11 -1.57
CA LYS A 159 6.34 -5.17 -0.13
C LYS A 159 5.99 -3.81 0.47
N GLY A 160 5.05 -3.82 1.39
CA GLY A 160 4.63 -2.64 2.13
C GLY A 160 5.69 -2.17 3.11
N LYS A 161 5.36 -1.09 3.81
CA LYS A 161 6.12 -0.60 4.95
C LYS A 161 6.20 -1.67 6.03
N SER A 162 7.34 -1.73 6.70
CA SER A 162 7.53 -2.55 7.90
C SER A 162 8.51 -1.87 8.84
N ILE A 163 8.66 -2.40 10.06
CA ILE A 163 9.66 -1.92 11.03
C ILE A 163 11.10 -1.94 10.50
N THR A 164 11.40 -2.77 9.50
CA THR A 164 12.72 -2.83 8.86
C THR A 164 12.77 -2.08 7.52
N ARG A 165 11.62 -1.64 7.01
CA ARG A 165 11.46 -0.98 5.70
C ARG A 165 10.41 0.13 5.80
N LEU A 166 10.77 1.23 6.44
CA LEU A 166 9.83 2.35 6.67
C LEU A 166 9.40 3.08 5.39
N GLN A 167 10.14 2.95 4.30
CA GLN A 167 9.82 3.55 2.99
C GLN A 167 9.00 2.61 2.08
N GLY A 168 8.80 1.35 2.49
CA GLY A 168 8.28 0.30 1.61
C GLY A 168 9.24 -0.07 0.47
N GLU A 169 8.77 -0.89 -0.46
CA GLU A 169 9.54 -1.35 -1.61
C GLU A 169 9.32 -0.46 -2.85
N ARG A 170 10.33 -0.44 -3.71
CA ARG A 170 10.34 0.29 -4.98
C ARG A 170 10.67 -0.64 -6.12
N GLU A 171 10.01 -0.43 -7.25
CA GLU A 171 10.33 -1.06 -8.53
C GLU A 171 10.38 -0.01 -9.65
N ILE A 172 11.22 -0.23 -10.65
CA ILE A 172 11.30 0.60 -11.85
C ILE A 172 11.02 -0.28 -13.06
N ILE A 173 9.95 0.02 -13.78
CA ILE A 173 9.58 -0.63 -15.03
C ILE A 173 10.10 0.22 -16.18
N THR A 174 10.93 -0.36 -17.03
CA THR A 174 11.49 0.32 -18.21
C THR A 174 10.90 -0.27 -19.49
N ILE A 175 10.49 0.60 -20.41
CA ILE A 175 9.93 0.23 -21.72
C ILE A 175 10.72 0.96 -22.79
N ASP A 176 11.17 0.21 -23.78
CA ASP A 176 11.74 0.77 -25.00
C ASP A 176 10.60 1.24 -25.92
N ALA A 177 10.72 2.45 -26.43
CA ALA A 177 9.76 3.09 -27.30
C ALA A 177 10.47 3.67 -28.53
N ILE A 178 9.76 3.69 -29.65
CA ILE A 178 10.23 4.24 -30.93
C ILE A 178 9.35 5.41 -31.30
N THR A 179 9.96 6.51 -31.72
CA THR A 179 9.22 7.64 -32.30
C THR A 179 8.84 7.38 -33.77
N LYS A 180 7.59 7.65 -34.13
CA LYS A 180 7.08 7.60 -35.51
C LYS A 180 7.24 8.94 -36.23
N ASP A 181 6.99 8.95 -37.54
CA ASP A 181 7.11 10.15 -38.34
C ASP A 181 6.05 11.22 -38.02
N LEU A 182 6.50 12.40 -37.59
CA LEU A 182 5.66 13.57 -37.32
C LEU A 182 5.16 14.25 -38.60
N GLY A 183 5.69 13.86 -39.76
CA GLY A 183 5.42 14.43 -41.07
C GLY A 183 6.26 15.67 -41.37
N GLU A 184 6.31 16.06 -42.65
CA GLU A 184 7.26 17.06 -43.18
C GLU A 184 7.12 18.48 -42.60
N VAL A 185 5.96 18.82 -42.04
CA VAL A 185 5.63 20.20 -41.59
C VAL A 185 5.79 20.37 -40.07
N THR A 186 5.82 19.27 -39.31
CA THR A 186 5.76 19.33 -37.84
C THR A 186 7.15 19.27 -37.21
N GLN A 187 7.69 20.41 -36.80
CA GLN A 187 8.98 20.47 -36.10
C GLN A 187 8.92 20.01 -34.64
N ALA A 188 7.76 20.19 -34.00
CA ALA A 188 7.54 19.74 -32.63
C ALA A 188 6.06 19.41 -32.38
N LYS A 189 5.81 18.39 -31.57
CA LYS A 189 4.47 17.92 -31.20
C LYS A 189 4.44 17.56 -29.71
N PRO A 190 3.59 18.19 -28.88
CA PRO A 190 3.30 17.66 -27.56
C PRO A 190 2.52 16.36 -27.70
N SER A 191 2.94 15.35 -26.96
CA SER A 191 2.31 14.04 -26.86
C SER A 191 2.18 13.66 -25.39
N PHE A 192 1.48 12.56 -25.10
CA PHE A 192 1.25 12.08 -23.74
C PHE A 192 1.56 10.60 -23.64
N ILE A 193 2.14 10.24 -22.49
CA ILE A 193 2.25 8.86 -22.03
C ILE A 193 1.46 8.76 -20.74
N MET A 194 0.63 7.73 -20.63
CA MET A 194 -0.13 7.42 -19.44
C MET A 194 0.22 6.01 -18.96
N ALA A 195 0.19 5.81 -17.66
CA ALA A 195 0.25 4.49 -17.05
C ALA A 195 -0.90 4.34 -16.06
N ALA A 196 -1.58 3.20 -16.13
CA ALA A 196 -2.59 2.77 -15.18
C ALA A 196 -2.04 1.59 -14.38
N ALA A 197 -2.10 1.67 -13.05
CA ALA A 197 -1.71 0.58 -12.15
C ALA A 197 -2.93 0.09 -11.39
N CYS A 198 -3.21 -1.21 -11.47
CA CYS A 198 -4.32 -1.88 -10.80
C CYS A 198 -3.78 -2.95 -9.86
N TYR A 199 -4.30 -3.02 -8.65
CA TYR A 199 -3.86 -4.00 -7.65
C TYR A 199 -4.95 -4.28 -6.62
N GLN A 200 -4.85 -5.40 -5.94
CA GLN A 200 -5.63 -5.67 -4.74
C GLN A 200 -4.87 -5.14 -3.52
N TYR A 201 -5.60 -4.63 -2.54
CA TYR A 201 -5.02 -4.02 -1.37
C TYR A 201 -5.86 -4.29 -0.12
N ARG A 202 -5.20 -4.26 1.04
CA ARG A 202 -5.81 -4.40 2.35
C ARG A 202 -5.43 -3.24 3.24
N THR A 203 -6.43 -2.60 3.84
CA THR A 203 -6.22 -1.68 4.95
C THR A 203 -6.47 -2.43 6.24
N GLU A 204 -5.59 -2.25 7.23
CA GLU A 204 -5.76 -2.82 8.56
C GLU A 204 -5.69 -1.70 9.60
N LEU A 205 -6.68 -1.67 10.48
CA LEU A 205 -6.71 -0.81 11.67
C LEU A 205 -6.73 -1.69 12.91
N LYS A 206 -5.87 -1.36 13.89
CA LYS A 206 -5.82 -1.97 15.21
C LYS A 206 -5.90 -0.88 16.27
N GLU A 207 -7.02 -0.82 16.99
CA GLU A 207 -7.26 0.20 18.02
C GLU A 207 -7.70 -0.44 19.33
N GLU A 208 -7.32 0.13 20.47
CA GLU A 208 -7.84 -0.31 21.77
C GLU A 208 -9.19 0.36 22.04
N VAL A 209 -10.24 -0.45 22.25
CA VAL A 209 -11.61 0.00 22.53
C VAL A 209 -12.05 -0.36 23.95
N CYS A 210 -13.01 0.38 24.49
CA CYS A 210 -13.46 0.20 25.86
C CYS A 210 -14.80 -0.54 25.94
N ILE A 211 -14.81 -1.71 26.57
CA ILE A 211 -16.06 -2.45 26.86
C ILE A 211 -16.47 -2.15 28.29
N ASN A 212 -17.45 -1.27 28.46
CA ASN A 212 -17.95 -0.85 29.76
C ASN A 212 -19.41 -1.31 30.01
N PRO A 213 -19.66 -2.24 30.94
CA PRO A 213 -21.02 -2.68 31.29
C PRO A 213 -21.85 -1.66 32.07
N ASP A 214 -21.23 -0.66 32.67
CA ASP A 214 -21.94 0.42 33.36
C ASP A 214 -22.22 1.58 32.39
N VAL A 215 -23.20 1.36 31.51
CA VAL A 215 -23.63 2.29 30.44
C VAL A 215 -24.18 3.61 31.01
N TYR A 216 -24.80 3.57 32.18
CA TYR A 216 -25.44 4.73 32.82
C TYR A 216 -24.55 5.45 33.85
N ASP A 217 -23.29 5.05 33.98
CA ASP A 217 -22.35 5.63 34.96
C ASP A 217 -22.88 5.65 36.39
N GLN A 218 -23.62 4.60 36.78
CA GLN A 218 -24.27 4.53 38.08
C GLN A 218 -23.34 4.00 39.18
N ARG A 219 -22.26 3.31 38.82
CA ARG A 219 -21.33 2.75 39.80
C ARG A 219 -20.32 3.82 40.20
N ILE A 220 -20.37 4.21 41.48
CA ILE A 220 -19.38 5.10 42.09
C ILE A 220 -18.06 4.35 42.22
N GLY A 221 -17.09 4.62 41.34
CA GLY A 221 -15.77 3.99 41.33
C GLY A 221 -14.88 4.45 40.17
N VAL A 222 -13.58 4.15 40.24
CA VAL A 222 -12.64 4.41 39.13
C VAL A 222 -12.88 3.37 38.04
N LYS A 223 -13.29 3.82 36.85
CA LYS A 223 -13.46 2.96 35.67
C LYS A 223 -12.12 2.75 34.97
N SER A 224 -11.87 1.53 34.49
CA SER A 224 -10.65 1.17 33.76
C SER A 224 -10.50 1.96 32.46
N CYS A 225 -11.61 2.29 31.80
CA CYS A 225 -11.62 3.03 30.53
C CYS A 225 -12.94 3.79 30.35
N ARG A 226 -12.99 4.66 29.33
CA ARG A 226 -14.18 5.43 28.93
C ARG A 226 -14.38 5.31 27.42
N LEU A 227 -15.63 5.28 26.98
CA LEU A 227 -15.99 5.32 25.56
C LEU A 227 -15.53 6.66 24.97
N THR A 228 -14.81 6.59 23.85
CA THR A 228 -14.33 7.78 23.14
C THR A 228 -14.67 7.69 21.67
N ASN A 229 -15.10 8.81 21.09
CA ASN A 229 -15.15 8.92 19.63
C ASN A 229 -13.71 9.13 19.15
N LEU A 230 -13.17 8.14 18.46
CA LEU A 230 -11.82 8.21 17.92
C LEU A 230 -11.91 8.84 16.52
N LYS A 231 -11.17 9.93 16.34
CA LYS A 231 -10.77 10.41 15.01
C LYS A 231 -9.42 9.77 14.75
N LEU A 232 -9.35 9.04 13.65
CA LEU A 232 -8.18 8.24 13.33
C LEU A 232 -7.38 8.97 12.27
N ASP A 233 -6.07 8.96 12.44
CA ASP A 233 -5.15 9.38 11.41
C ASP A 233 -5.08 8.31 10.31
N SER A 234 -4.28 8.58 9.28
CA SER A 234 -4.14 7.67 8.16
C SER A 234 -3.55 6.30 8.55
N GLN A 235 -3.89 5.23 7.81
CA GLN A 235 -3.46 3.84 8.05
C GLN A 235 -2.41 3.30 7.06
N GLY A 236 -1.73 4.17 6.29
CA GLY A 236 -0.82 3.69 5.24
C GLY A 236 -1.59 3.08 4.06
N ALA A 237 -2.73 3.65 3.70
CA ALA A 237 -3.64 3.06 2.72
C ALA A 237 -4.56 4.10 2.04
N PRO A 238 -4.99 3.85 0.80
CA PRO A 238 -5.85 4.76 0.06
C PRO A 238 -7.32 4.71 0.48
N VAL A 239 -7.80 3.61 1.08
CA VAL A 239 -9.12 3.56 1.74
C VAL A 239 -8.90 3.42 3.22
N ALA A 240 -9.47 4.33 4.01
CA ALA A 240 -9.13 4.50 5.41
C ALA A 240 -10.38 4.51 6.31
N VAL A 241 -10.20 4.07 7.56
CA VAL A 241 -11.14 4.34 8.64
C VAL A 241 -10.86 5.75 9.15
N VAL A 242 -11.81 6.67 8.99
CA VAL A 242 -11.65 8.08 9.38
C VAL A 242 -12.22 8.38 10.76
N SER A 243 -13.16 7.55 11.23
CA SER A 243 -13.70 7.68 12.58
C SER A 243 -14.27 6.36 13.08
N LEU A 244 -14.11 6.14 14.39
CA LEU A 244 -14.67 5.02 15.12
C LEU A 244 -15.47 5.55 16.31
N LYS A 245 -16.74 5.18 16.38
CA LYS A 245 -17.62 5.49 17.51
C LYS A 245 -18.13 4.20 18.14
N GLU A 246 -17.98 4.10 19.45
CA GLU A 246 -18.44 2.98 20.26
C GLU A 246 -19.82 3.27 20.84
N GLU A 247 -20.73 2.29 20.75
CA GLU A 247 -22.03 2.30 21.40
C GLU A 247 -22.24 0.96 22.13
N ILE A 248 -22.87 0.99 23.31
CA ILE A 248 -23.11 -0.22 24.11
C ILE A 248 -24.60 -0.31 24.44
N THR A 249 -25.22 -1.44 24.10
CA THR A 249 -26.60 -1.75 24.48
C THR A 249 -26.63 -2.84 25.55
N LEU A 250 -27.56 -2.78 26.51
CA LEU A 250 -27.76 -3.82 27.51
C LEU A 250 -28.82 -4.82 27.05
N VAL A 251 -28.49 -6.11 27.04
CA VAL A 251 -29.40 -7.21 26.68
C VAL A 251 -29.38 -8.24 27.80
N LYS A 252 -30.47 -8.32 28.57
CA LYS A 252 -30.63 -9.28 29.69
C LYS A 252 -29.48 -9.28 30.72
N GLY A 253 -28.89 -8.11 30.98
CA GLY A 253 -27.78 -7.95 31.93
C GLY A 253 -26.38 -8.20 31.33
N ALA A 254 -26.29 -8.60 30.07
CA ALA A 254 -25.07 -8.62 29.28
C ALA A 254 -24.96 -7.36 28.40
N VAL A 255 -23.76 -7.06 27.89
CA VAL A 255 -23.51 -5.92 27.03
C VAL A 255 -23.40 -6.36 25.58
N LYS A 256 -23.94 -5.56 24.65
CA LYS A 256 -23.79 -5.76 23.22
C LYS A 256 -23.10 -4.53 22.63
N PRO A 257 -21.77 -4.56 22.48
CA PRO A 257 -21.01 -3.50 21.82
C PRO A 257 -21.39 -3.39 20.33
N GLN A 258 -21.44 -2.15 19.86
CA GLN A 258 -21.64 -1.76 18.48
C GLN A 258 -20.60 -0.69 18.11
N PHE A 259 -20.10 -0.76 16.88
CA PHE A 259 -19.07 0.12 16.37
C PHE A 259 -19.60 0.78 15.10
N ILE A 260 -19.76 2.09 15.18
CA ILE A 260 -20.12 2.93 14.04
C ILE A 260 -18.81 3.40 13.41
N ILE A 261 -18.48 2.80 12.27
CA ILE A 261 -17.22 2.97 11.57
C ILE A 261 -17.46 3.88 10.37
N LYS A 262 -16.75 4.99 10.31
CA LYS A 262 -16.72 5.88 9.14
C LYS A 262 -15.51 5.58 8.28
N LEU A 263 -15.73 5.42 6.98
CA LEU A 263 -14.74 5.01 5.99
C LEU A 263 -14.71 6.03 4.85
N ALA A 264 -13.54 6.25 4.24
CA ALA A 264 -13.40 7.12 3.08
C ALA A 264 -12.29 6.64 2.14
N ASN A 265 -12.43 6.95 0.84
CA ASN A 265 -11.30 6.95 -0.09
C ASN A 265 -10.50 8.24 0.16
N VAL A 266 -9.31 8.10 0.73
CA VAL A 266 -8.39 9.19 1.04
C VAL A 266 -7.24 9.30 0.03
N GLY A 267 -7.18 8.37 -0.93
CA GLY A 267 -6.27 8.42 -2.08
C GLY A 267 -6.90 9.04 -3.32
N ASP A 268 -6.09 9.17 -4.37
CA ASP A 268 -6.48 9.81 -5.64
C ASP A 268 -6.98 8.85 -6.72
N GLY A 269 -6.92 7.54 -6.44
CA GLY A 269 -7.35 6.49 -7.36
C GLY A 269 -8.81 6.06 -7.19
N MET A 270 -9.17 5.06 -7.98
CA MET A 270 -10.49 4.46 -8.06
C MET A 270 -10.51 3.07 -7.39
N ILE A 271 -11.63 2.71 -6.78
CA ILE A 271 -11.86 1.47 -6.05
C ILE A 271 -12.68 0.50 -6.92
N PHE A 272 -12.28 -0.76 -6.97
CA PHE A 272 -13.01 -1.82 -7.65
C PHE A 272 -13.16 -3.08 -6.80
N SER A 273 -14.20 -3.88 -7.06
CA SER A 273 -14.44 -5.14 -6.36
C SER A 273 -13.31 -6.16 -6.58
N LEU A 274 -12.93 -6.85 -5.50
CA LEU A 274 -12.02 -8.01 -5.54
C LEU A 274 -12.50 -9.17 -6.42
N LYS A 275 -13.78 -9.18 -6.81
CA LYS A 275 -14.31 -10.12 -7.81
C LYS A 275 -13.69 -9.90 -9.19
N ASN A 276 -13.14 -8.72 -9.45
CA ASN A 276 -12.45 -8.39 -10.68
C ASN A 276 -10.94 -8.64 -10.55
N ASN A 277 -10.34 -9.20 -11.60
CA ASN A 277 -8.89 -9.36 -11.67
C ASN A 277 -8.23 -7.99 -11.96
N PRO A 278 -7.13 -7.61 -11.26
CA PRO A 278 -6.41 -6.35 -11.52
C PRO A 278 -6.02 -6.16 -12.98
N ARG A 279 -5.60 -7.22 -13.67
CA ARG A 279 -5.28 -7.20 -15.10
C ARG A 279 -6.47 -6.75 -15.94
N ASP A 280 -7.62 -7.37 -15.71
CA ASP A 280 -8.83 -7.06 -16.48
C ASP A 280 -9.30 -5.64 -16.19
N MET A 281 -9.20 -5.17 -14.94
CA MET A 281 -9.56 -3.80 -14.59
C MET A 281 -8.70 -2.75 -15.30
N CYS A 282 -7.41 -3.02 -15.50
CA CYS A 282 -6.52 -2.10 -16.19
C CYS A 282 -6.65 -2.16 -17.73
N LEU A 283 -7.06 -3.31 -18.28
CA LEU A 283 -7.13 -3.53 -19.73
C LEU A 283 -8.53 -3.31 -20.32
N SER A 284 -9.57 -3.47 -19.52
CA SER A 284 -10.96 -3.39 -20.00
C SER A 284 -11.54 -2.00 -19.77
N ALA A 285 -12.59 -1.68 -20.53
CA ALA A 285 -13.45 -0.55 -20.27
C ALA A 285 -14.38 -0.78 -19.04
N ASN A 286 -14.06 -1.75 -18.17
CA ASN A 286 -14.86 -1.99 -16.97
C ASN A 286 -14.75 -0.78 -16.06
N LYS A 287 -15.90 -0.19 -15.75
CA LYS A 287 -15.98 0.91 -14.81
C LYS A 287 -15.73 0.38 -13.39
N PRO A 288 -14.85 0.99 -12.60
CA PRO A 288 -14.72 0.73 -11.17
C PRO A 288 -16.09 0.84 -10.48
N ASP A 289 -16.41 -0.14 -9.65
CA ASP A 289 -17.73 -0.25 -9.01
C ASP A 289 -17.76 0.29 -7.58
N GLY A 290 -16.61 0.74 -7.06
CA GLY A 290 -16.45 1.36 -5.74
C GLY A 290 -16.54 0.37 -4.57
N VAL A 291 -16.52 -0.94 -4.84
CA VAL A 291 -16.86 -1.96 -3.83
C VAL A 291 -15.70 -2.24 -2.88
N VAL A 292 -16.00 -2.18 -1.57
CA VAL A 292 -15.10 -2.52 -0.46
C VAL A 292 -15.75 -3.60 0.40
N TYR A 293 -14.92 -4.54 0.88
CA TYR A 293 -15.32 -5.57 1.85
C TYR A 293 -14.76 -5.21 3.22
N ILE A 294 -15.56 -5.37 4.27
CA ILE A 294 -15.15 -5.12 5.65
C ILE A 294 -15.29 -6.37 6.50
N THR A 295 -14.26 -6.64 7.29
CA THR A 295 -14.33 -7.59 8.41
C THR A 295 -13.81 -6.94 9.67
N ALA A 296 -14.36 -7.33 10.83
CA ALA A 296 -13.94 -6.77 12.10
C ALA A 296 -14.02 -7.81 13.22
N TYR A 297 -13.13 -7.71 14.20
CA TYR A 297 -12.95 -8.68 15.29
C TYR A 297 -12.60 -7.95 16.59
N LEU A 298 -13.10 -8.44 17.72
CA LEU A 298 -12.67 -8.01 19.06
C LEU A 298 -11.72 -9.04 19.68
N GLY A 299 -10.52 -8.61 20.05
CA GLY A 299 -9.49 -9.43 20.66
C GLY A 299 -8.13 -9.28 19.98
N ASP A 300 -7.14 -10.03 20.45
CA ASP A 300 -5.75 -9.86 20.02
C ASP A 300 -5.48 -10.25 18.56
N ASN A 301 -6.26 -11.18 18.02
CA ASN A 301 -6.11 -11.66 16.65
C ASN A 301 -7.41 -12.28 16.12
N LYS A 302 -7.43 -12.55 14.81
CA LYS A 302 -8.56 -13.12 14.07
C LYS A 302 -8.90 -14.57 14.43
N GLU A 303 -7.95 -15.33 14.98
CA GLU A 303 -8.13 -16.75 15.32
C GLU A 303 -8.83 -16.95 16.67
N VAL A 304 -8.60 -16.03 17.61
CA VAL A 304 -9.10 -16.09 18.98
C VAL A 304 -10.20 -15.05 19.23
N GLY A 305 -10.19 -13.95 18.48
CA GLY A 305 -11.12 -12.83 18.65
C GLY A 305 -12.55 -13.16 18.22
N GLU A 306 -13.49 -12.44 18.84
CA GLU A 306 -14.91 -12.52 18.54
C GLU A 306 -15.21 -11.76 17.24
N ALA A 307 -15.70 -12.47 16.22
CA ALA A 307 -16.04 -11.87 14.94
C ALA A 307 -17.28 -10.98 15.06
N LEU A 308 -17.18 -9.76 14.50
CA LEU A 308 -18.26 -8.81 14.48
C LEU A 308 -19.10 -8.97 13.21
N LYS A 309 -20.41 -8.80 13.37
CA LYS A 309 -21.34 -8.73 12.25
C LYS A 309 -21.42 -7.30 11.72
N CYS A 310 -20.74 -7.03 10.62
CA CYS A 310 -20.79 -5.75 9.92
C CYS A 310 -21.96 -5.72 8.91
N THR A 311 -22.76 -4.65 8.96
CA THR A 311 -23.91 -4.47 8.08
C THR A 311 -23.86 -3.13 7.34
N PRO A 312 -23.77 -3.15 5.99
CA PRO A 312 -23.45 -4.31 5.14
C PRO A 312 -21.96 -4.72 5.28
N SER A 313 -21.63 -5.97 4.91
CA SER A 313 -20.24 -6.47 4.85
C SER A 313 -19.54 -6.17 3.52
N GLU A 314 -20.32 -5.82 2.50
CA GLU A 314 -19.88 -5.35 1.17
C GLU A 314 -20.64 -4.06 0.88
N PHE A 315 -19.92 -2.98 0.54
CA PHE A 315 -20.53 -1.67 0.31
C PHE A 315 -19.76 -0.90 -0.76
N LYS A 316 -20.41 0.12 -1.32
CA LYS A 316 -19.80 1.02 -2.30
C LYS A 316 -19.41 2.32 -1.64
N ILE A 317 -18.14 2.70 -1.74
CA ILE A 317 -17.73 4.09 -1.52
C ILE A 317 -18.00 4.81 -2.84
N GLU A 318 -18.93 5.76 -2.84
CA GLU A 318 -19.25 6.51 -4.05
C GLU A 318 -18.00 7.29 -4.50
N GLU A 319 -17.60 7.06 -5.75
CA GLU A 319 -16.58 7.87 -6.38
C GLU A 319 -17.19 9.18 -6.87
N TYR A 320 -16.34 10.20 -6.94
CA TYR A 320 -16.68 11.47 -7.54
C TYR A 320 -17.32 11.22 -8.92
N PRO A 321 -18.49 11.83 -9.22
CA PRO A 321 -18.94 11.90 -10.60
C PRO A 321 -17.79 12.54 -11.41
N SER A 322 -17.33 11.85 -12.46
CA SER A 322 -16.19 12.26 -13.28
C SER A 322 -16.34 13.66 -13.91
N ASP A 323 -17.55 14.20 -13.89
CA ASP A 323 -17.98 15.50 -14.39
C ASP A 323 -18.03 16.59 -13.32
N VAL A 324 -17.90 16.26 -12.03
CA VAL A 324 -17.85 17.26 -10.96
C VAL A 324 -16.38 17.53 -10.65
N TYR A 325 -15.90 18.68 -11.11
CA TYR A 325 -14.60 19.23 -10.71
C TYR A 325 -14.46 19.14 -9.19
N LYS A 326 -13.42 18.46 -8.66
CA LYS A 326 -13.04 18.48 -7.25
C LYS A 326 -12.69 19.92 -6.90
N PRO A 327 -13.56 20.70 -6.25
CA PRO A 327 -13.14 22.00 -5.78
C PRO A 327 -12.32 21.69 -4.54
N ASP A 328 -11.00 21.89 -4.62
CA ASP A 328 -10.06 21.67 -3.51
C ASP A 328 -10.52 22.37 -2.21
N ASP A 329 -11.44 23.34 -2.30
CA ASP A 329 -11.99 24.14 -1.22
C ASP A 329 -13.27 23.60 -0.53
N LEU A 330 -13.96 22.58 -1.04
CA LEU A 330 -15.23 22.14 -0.43
C LEU A 330 -15.09 21.03 0.63
N GLY A 331 -13.95 20.34 0.72
CA GLY A 331 -13.72 19.32 1.75
C GLY A 331 -14.77 18.19 1.77
N ILE A 332 -15.46 17.95 0.64
CA ILE A 332 -16.51 16.93 0.55
C ILE A 332 -15.83 15.57 0.42
N SER A 333 -15.66 14.90 1.56
CA SER A 333 -15.31 13.49 1.64
C SER A 333 -16.58 12.64 1.48
N TYR A 334 -16.58 11.72 0.51
CA TYR A 334 -17.62 10.69 0.43
C TYR A 334 -17.36 9.64 1.52
N GLU A 335 -17.91 9.91 2.69
CA GLU A 335 -17.86 8.98 3.81
C GLU A 335 -18.91 7.87 3.67
N ARG A 336 -18.53 6.65 4.02
CA ARG A 336 -19.48 5.55 4.28
C ARG A 336 -19.48 5.18 5.73
N VAL A 337 -20.68 4.97 6.26
CA VAL A 337 -20.90 4.56 7.65
C VAL A 337 -21.32 3.11 7.67
N ILE A 338 -20.57 2.29 8.37
CA ILE A 338 -20.84 0.86 8.58
C ILE A 338 -21.06 0.64 10.07
N ASN A 339 -22.05 -0.19 10.41
CA ASN A 339 -22.25 -0.63 11.79
C ASN A 339 -21.77 -2.08 11.93
N CYS A 340 -20.83 -2.33 12.84
CA CYS A 340 -20.37 -3.66 13.22
C CYS A 340 -20.76 -3.93 14.66
N GLU A 341 -21.40 -5.07 14.93
CA GLU A 341 -21.84 -5.43 16.28
C GLU A 341 -21.40 -6.83 16.66
N VAL A 342 -21.23 -7.07 17.97
CA VAL A 342 -20.99 -8.43 18.49
C VAL A 342 -22.24 -9.26 18.26
N THR A 343 -22.07 -10.51 17.81
CA THR A 343 -23.21 -11.39 17.51
C THR A 343 -23.94 -11.79 18.80
N GLU A 344 -23.20 -12.22 19.81
CA GLU A 344 -23.72 -12.60 21.12
C GLU A 344 -23.39 -11.55 22.20
N PRO A 345 -24.32 -11.22 23.10
CA PRO A 345 -24.03 -10.34 24.23
C PRO A 345 -22.88 -10.87 25.11
N ILE A 346 -21.98 -9.99 25.52
CA ILE A 346 -20.83 -10.31 26.37
C ILE A 346 -21.22 -10.13 27.84
N GLU A 347 -20.98 -11.16 28.65
CA GLU A 347 -21.08 -11.05 30.10
C GLU A 347 -19.85 -10.34 30.67
N ALA A 348 -19.97 -9.05 30.94
CA ALA A 348 -18.90 -8.25 31.54
C ALA A 348 -19.32 -7.73 32.91
N THR A 349 -18.54 -8.04 33.95
CA THR A 349 -18.79 -7.57 35.32
C THR A 349 -18.10 -6.25 35.63
N ALA A 350 -17.02 -5.94 34.92
CA ALA A 350 -16.21 -4.73 35.03
C ALA A 350 -15.85 -4.17 33.65
N ALA A 351 -15.47 -2.89 33.60
CA ALA A 351 -14.97 -2.28 32.37
C ALA A 351 -13.55 -2.77 32.05
N TYR A 352 -13.29 -3.05 30.78
CA TYR A 352 -11.98 -3.49 30.29
C TYR A 352 -11.70 -2.92 28.89
N THR A 353 -10.43 -2.85 28.51
CA THR A 353 -10.01 -2.54 27.15
C THR A 353 -9.74 -3.83 26.38
N THR A 354 -10.02 -3.81 25.09
CA THR A 354 -9.69 -4.91 24.18
C THR A 354 -9.29 -4.33 22.82
N PRO A 355 -8.41 -4.99 22.05
CA PRO A 355 -8.17 -4.57 20.68
C PRO A 355 -9.41 -4.79 19.82
N LEU A 356 -9.71 -3.82 18.96
CA LEU A 356 -10.61 -3.92 17.82
C LEU A 356 -9.74 -3.92 16.56
N ILE A 357 -9.91 -4.96 15.75
CA ILE A 357 -9.22 -5.11 14.46
C ILE A 357 -10.26 -4.93 13.36
N ILE A 358 -10.00 -4.01 12.43
CA ILE A 358 -10.83 -3.78 11.24
C ILE A 358 -9.95 -3.99 10.00
N GLU A 359 -10.39 -4.89 9.12
CA GLU A 359 -9.76 -5.14 7.82
C GLU A 359 -10.70 -4.65 6.70
N LEU A 360 -10.16 -3.86 5.77
CA LEU A 360 -10.83 -3.45 4.54
C LEU A 360 -10.11 -4.09 3.35
N ASP A 361 -10.79 -4.91 2.57
CA ASP A 361 -10.24 -5.52 1.36
C ASP A 361 -10.90 -4.92 0.12
N TYR A 362 -10.10 -4.51 -0.87
CA TYR A 362 -10.59 -3.88 -2.10
C TYR A 362 -9.55 -3.95 -3.23
N GLY A 363 -10.00 -3.74 -4.46
CA GLY A 363 -9.13 -3.42 -5.59
C GLY A 363 -8.95 -1.92 -5.72
N TYR A 364 -7.78 -1.48 -6.14
CA TYR A 364 -7.45 -0.08 -6.34
C TYR A 364 -6.76 0.16 -7.67
N MET A 365 -7.13 1.24 -8.33
CA MET A 365 -6.62 1.64 -9.64
C MET A 365 -6.16 3.10 -9.61
N SER A 366 -4.91 3.35 -9.98
CA SER A 366 -4.32 4.69 -10.03
C SER A 366 -3.75 4.98 -11.41
N PHE A 367 -3.79 6.25 -11.80
CA PHE A 367 -3.29 6.71 -13.10
C PHE A 367 -2.22 7.77 -12.90
N VAL A 368 -1.21 7.73 -13.76
CA VAL A 368 -0.24 8.81 -13.92
C VAL A 368 -0.11 9.13 -15.39
N SER A 369 -0.10 10.41 -15.73
CA SER A 369 0.12 10.86 -17.09
C SER A 369 1.23 11.88 -17.14
N ARG A 370 1.89 11.95 -18.30
CA ARG A 370 2.97 12.89 -18.53
C ARG A 370 2.97 13.36 -19.97
N SER A 371 3.10 14.68 -20.14
CA SER A 371 3.37 15.25 -21.45
C SER A 371 4.85 15.12 -21.80
N ILE A 372 5.12 14.73 -23.04
CA ILE A 372 6.44 14.75 -23.64
C ILE A 372 6.41 15.67 -24.86
N LEU A 373 7.52 16.36 -25.14
CA LEU A 373 7.67 17.11 -26.38
C LEU A 373 8.52 16.31 -27.36
N LEU A 374 7.91 15.86 -28.45
CA LEU A 374 8.61 15.28 -29.58
C LEU A 374 9.12 16.44 -30.44
N GLN A 375 10.44 16.56 -30.62
CA GLN A 375 11.04 17.68 -31.37
C GLN A 375 12.06 17.18 -32.37
N GLN A 376 11.88 17.52 -33.66
CA GLN A 376 12.79 17.12 -34.73
C GLN A 376 14.21 17.60 -34.46
N ALA A 377 15.18 16.67 -34.53
CA ALA A 377 16.58 16.98 -34.45
C ALA A 377 16.97 17.81 -35.68
N ASN A 378 17.50 19.01 -35.45
CA ASN A 378 18.06 19.82 -36.53
C ASN A 378 19.22 19.03 -37.16
N LYS A 379 19.09 18.72 -38.46
CA LYS A 379 20.14 18.06 -39.25
C LYS A 379 21.38 18.92 -39.39
#